data_AF-A0A3A0GIY3-F1
#
_entry.id   AF-A0A3A0GIY3-F1
#
_cell.length_a   1.000
_cell.length_b   1.000
_cell.length_c   1.000
_cell.angle_alpha   90.00
_cell.angle_beta   90.00
_cell.angle_gamma   90.00
#
_symmetry.space_group_name_H-M   'P 1'
#
loop_
_entity.id
_entity.type
_entity.pdbx_description
1 polymer ?
#
loop_
_entity_poly.entity_id
_entity_poly.type
_entity_poly.pdbx_seq_one_letter_code
_entity_poly.pdbx_strand_id
1 'polypeptide(L)'
;MTGEPALVAVLRVLRDHRVQGQETERAFVDRLLHPYPDFPAVLTPEQKENVVALRLRLLKCRLDDRMLPADVLQRAYRAALPNRMPPSTGAKPVGLHAIVADLADYPPAPHDGAESHPLLTFALRLANSVADTRPAEAAHLSDWAYEAMPHWAPHATRPSLNHAASLHRTQAQPDESRLIVRVMPLDGDPAVFKKPRTDWRVQFDAFIGPQGTPPQRCRDATDASAVTVGDLQGEIEQLIDRLSETHARPDWIEFFLPAALMSLQTDQWCCRLPFDDEGRLGSEHKVVVRSWDRAFIPTHLNWIRRDWEARWALLEQNESADFEAGHVLWVEPNPEPVAGSRTLRLDLKASPATTCVAFAFDPVDPDAALDHARAIISAGIPVALWPRRSDTTGMAVARGEIASLLRNADTPPDGAGSGGHLCDAVKHARVKGAGCAGNHLAQRLTLMWDDPNDLGVLAPLQAPSEGGK
;
A
#
# COMPACT_ATOMS: atom_id res chain seq x y z
N MET A 1 20.14 -49.61 24.86
CA MET A 1 20.90 -48.62 25.65
C MET A 1 20.22 -47.29 25.43
N THR A 2 19.53 -46.81 26.46
CA THR A 2 18.55 -45.72 26.42
C THR A 2 19.22 -44.36 26.36
N GLY A 3 18.95 -43.61 25.28
CA GLY A 3 19.44 -42.25 25.01
C GLY A 3 18.76 -41.18 25.85
N GLU A 4 18.71 -41.38 27.17
CA GLU A 4 18.17 -40.46 28.16
C GLU A 4 19.19 -39.91 29.20
N PRO A 5 20.50 -39.67 28.92
CA PRO A 5 21.36 -38.92 29.86
C PRO A 5 21.56 -37.43 29.51
N ALA A 6 21.54 -37.05 28.23
CA ALA A 6 21.97 -35.71 27.82
C ALA A 6 20.92 -34.62 28.11
N LEU A 7 19.64 -34.92 27.89
CA LEU A 7 18.55 -33.96 28.08
C LEU A 7 18.27 -33.65 29.56
N VAL A 8 18.31 -34.68 30.41
CA VAL A 8 18.18 -34.52 31.87
C VAL A 8 19.36 -33.74 32.45
N ALA A 9 20.57 -33.89 31.87
CA ALA A 9 21.72 -33.09 32.23
C ALA A 9 21.52 -31.60 31.86
N VAL A 10 21.00 -31.29 30.66
CA VAL A 10 20.70 -29.91 30.23
C VAL A 10 19.60 -29.26 31.09
N LEU A 11 18.53 -29.98 31.39
CA LEU A 11 17.44 -29.47 32.24
C LEU A 11 17.86 -29.32 33.71
N ARG A 12 18.74 -30.19 34.22
CA ARG A 12 19.34 -30.05 35.56
C ARG A 12 20.31 -28.85 35.61
N VAL A 13 21.10 -28.62 34.57
CA VAL A 13 21.95 -27.42 34.43
C VAL A 13 21.10 -26.14 34.35
N LEU A 14 19.97 -26.14 33.63
CA LEU A 14 19.03 -25.01 33.59
C LEU A 14 18.39 -24.71 34.97
N ARG A 15 18.15 -25.74 35.78
CA ARG A 15 17.62 -25.60 37.14
C ARG A 15 18.68 -25.12 38.13
N ASP A 16 19.91 -25.60 38.01
CA ASP A 16 21.01 -25.34 38.95
C ASP A 16 21.75 -24.02 38.61
N HIS A 17 21.82 -23.58 37.35
CA HIS A 17 22.40 -22.29 36.96
C HIS A 17 21.49 -21.08 37.22
N ARG A 18 20.21 -21.30 37.53
CA ARG A 18 19.38 -20.26 38.15
C ARG A 18 19.87 -19.88 39.56
N VAL A 19 20.77 -20.68 40.15
CA VAL A 19 21.24 -20.56 41.55
C VAL A 19 22.71 -20.12 41.66
N GLN A 20 23.57 -20.28 40.65
CA GLN A 20 25.00 -19.94 40.75
C GLN A 20 25.54 -19.25 39.49
N GLY A 21 25.66 -17.92 39.55
CA GLY A 21 26.08 -17.04 38.44
C GLY A 21 27.59 -17.00 38.20
N GLN A 22 28.16 -18.03 37.57
CA GLN A 22 29.58 -18.02 37.17
C GLN A 22 29.88 -18.36 35.70
N GLU A 23 28.87 -18.64 34.88
CA GLU A 23 29.08 -18.70 33.44
C GLU A 23 28.63 -17.39 32.80
N THR A 24 29.45 -16.79 31.93
CA THR A 24 28.99 -15.66 31.13
C THR A 24 27.88 -16.17 30.22
N GLU A 25 26.71 -15.51 30.26
CA GLU A 25 25.50 -15.86 29.50
C GLU A 25 25.80 -16.12 28.00
N ARG A 26 26.86 -15.50 27.48
CA ARG A 26 27.44 -15.69 26.14
C ARG A 26 28.02 -17.09 25.87
N ALA A 27 28.81 -17.66 26.78
CA ALA A 27 29.43 -18.99 26.60
C ALA A 27 28.42 -20.14 26.70
N PHE A 28 27.35 -19.93 27.46
CA PHE A 28 26.23 -20.85 27.57
C PHE A 28 25.37 -20.86 26.30
N VAL A 29 25.18 -19.67 25.72
CA VAL A 29 24.44 -19.45 24.47
C VAL A 29 25.18 -20.01 23.26
N ASP A 30 26.50 -19.82 23.16
CA ASP A 30 27.31 -20.37 22.08
C ASP A 30 27.28 -21.91 22.06
N ARG A 31 27.09 -22.55 23.22
CA ARG A 31 26.91 -24.00 23.34
C ARG A 31 25.52 -24.51 22.94
N LEU A 32 24.48 -23.67 23.06
CA LEU A 32 23.11 -24.00 22.64
C LEU A 32 22.86 -23.72 21.14
N LEU A 33 23.68 -22.86 20.54
CA LEU A 33 23.59 -22.49 19.13
C LEU A 33 24.48 -23.33 18.20
N HIS A 34 25.50 -24.02 18.72
CA HIS A 34 26.28 -24.94 17.90
C HIS A 34 25.50 -26.24 17.63
N PRO A 35 25.42 -26.68 16.36
CA PRO A 35 24.77 -27.93 16.01
C PRO A 35 25.61 -29.08 16.56
N TYR A 36 25.22 -29.63 17.71
CA TYR A 36 25.72 -30.94 18.11
C TYR A 36 25.20 -31.97 17.10
N PRO A 37 26.05 -32.88 16.59
CA PRO A 37 25.62 -33.96 15.70
C PRO A 37 24.57 -34.90 16.34
N ASP A 38 24.39 -34.82 17.67
CA ASP A 38 23.45 -35.62 18.46
C ASP A 38 22.20 -34.84 18.94
N PHE A 39 21.94 -33.64 18.41
CA PHE A 39 20.71 -32.91 18.75
C PHE A 39 19.49 -33.67 18.18
N PRO A 40 18.44 -33.97 18.97
CA PRO A 40 17.31 -34.73 18.49
C PRO A 40 16.66 -34.00 17.30
N ALA A 41 16.58 -34.69 16.16
CA ALA A 41 16.05 -34.16 14.90
C ALA A 41 14.59 -33.66 15.02
N VAL A 42 13.89 -34.02 16.09
CA VAL A 42 12.52 -33.60 16.38
C VAL A 42 12.45 -33.06 17.81
N LEU A 43 12.40 -31.73 17.93
CA LEU A 43 12.08 -31.07 19.19
C LEU A 43 10.59 -31.26 19.52
N THR A 44 10.29 -31.57 20.78
CA THR A 44 8.92 -31.49 21.30
C THR A 44 8.38 -30.05 21.21
N PRO A 45 7.06 -29.83 21.18
CA PRO A 45 6.48 -28.49 21.17
C PRO A 45 7.02 -27.58 22.29
N GLU A 46 7.14 -28.10 23.51
CA GLU A 46 7.68 -27.37 24.67
C GLU A 46 9.16 -27.00 24.48
N GLN A 47 9.97 -27.87 23.85
CA GLN A 47 11.36 -27.54 23.52
C GLN A 47 11.46 -26.49 22.42
N LYS A 48 10.58 -26.53 21.41
CA LYS A 48 10.49 -25.48 20.38
C LYS A 48 10.16 -24.13 21.02
N GLU A 49 9.18 -24.12 21.93
CA GLU A 49 8.77 -22.93 22.68
C GLU A 49 9.93 -22.36 23.52
N ASN A 50 10.67 -23.22 24.23
CA ASN A 50 11.85 -22.81 24.99
C ASN A 50 13.00 -22.29 24.11
N VAL A 51 13.24 -22.89 22.95
CA VAL A 51 14.25 -22.41 21.98
C VAL A 51 13.83 -21.07 21.39
N VAL A 52 12.55 -20.89 21.07
CA VAL A 52 11.99 -19.60 20.63
C VAL A 52 12.18 -18.56 21.73
N ALA A 53 11.74 -18.84 22.97
CA ALA A 53 11.90 -17.93 24.10
C ALA A 53 13.36 -17.54 24.36
N LEU A 54 14.30 -18.49 24.23
CA LEU A 54 15.74 -18.23 24.34
C LEU A 54 16.24 -17.33 23.20
N ARG A 55 15.85 -17.60 21.95
CA ARG A 55 16.25 -16.78 20.79
C ARG A 55 15.65 -15.38 20.83
N LEU A 56 14.43 -15.25 21.33
CA LEU A 56 13.81 -13.96 21.62
C LEU A 56 14.61 -13.21 22.69
N ARG A 57 15.05 -13.92 23.74
CA ARG A 57 15.92 -13.34 24.76
C ARG A 57 17.28 -12.92 24.20
N LEU A 58 17.83 -13.65 23.22
CA LEU A 58 19.06 -13.28 22.53
C LEU A 58 18.89 -12.07 21.61
N LEU A 59 17.80 -12.01 20.86
CA LEU A 59 17.45 -10.84 20.06
C LEU A 59 17.27 -9.61 20.97
N LYS A 60 16.61 -9.79 22.14
CA LYS A 60 16.47 -8.77 23.19
C LYS A 60 17.82 -8.33 23.76
N CYS A 61 18.76 -9.23 24.05
CA CYS A 61 20.08 -8.85 24.56
C CYS A 61 20.96 -8.14 23.51
N ARG A 62 20.67 -8.33 22.22
CA ARG A 62 21.43 -7.71 21.11
C ARG A 62 20.85 -6.37 20.66
N LEU A 63 19.57 -6.12 20.89
CA LEU A 63 18.90 -4.88 20.54
C LEU A 63 18.60 -4.08 21.82
N ASP A 64 19.41 -3.08 22.11
CA ASP A 64 19.13 -2.16 23.22
C ASP A 64 17.92 -1.28 22.85
N ASP A 65 16.84 -1.33 23.65
CA ASP A 65 15.57 -0.61 23.44
C ASP A 65 15.75 0.90 23.22
N ARG A 66 16.90 1.45 23.65
CA ARG A 66 17.19 2.89 23.63
C ARG A 66 17.68 3.41 22.28
N MET A 67 17.93 2.55 21.29
CA MET A 67 18.68 2.97 20.12
C MET A 67 17.86 3.18 18.85
N LEU A 68 16.71 2.52 18.66
CA LEU A 68 15.98 2.61 17.39
C LEU A 68 14.75 3.52 17.47
N PRO A 69 14.56 4.46 16.52
CA PRO A 69 13.35 5.27 16.48
C PRO A 69 12.07 4.42 16.46
N ALA A 70 11.06 4.84 17.22
CA ALA A 70 9.81 4.08 17.36
C ALA A 70 9.12 3.84 16.01
N ASP A 71 9.20 4.79 15.08
CA ASP A 71 8.66 4.66 13.73
C ASP A 71 9.37 3.57 12.91
N VAL A 72 10.69 3.39 13.06
CA VAL A 72 11.47 2.34 12.38
C VAL A 72 11.01 0.96 12.86
N LEU A 73 10.87 0.79 14.18
CA LEU A 73 10.36 -0.45 14.78
C LEU A 73 8.94 -0.75 14.30
N GLN A 74 8.06 0.25 14.27
CA GLN A 74 6.68 0.08 13.84
C GLN A 74 6.55 -0.24 12.35
N ARG A 75 7.38 0.36 11.50
CA ARG A 75 7.44 0.05 10.07
C ARG A 75 7.88 -1.39 9.85
N ALA A 76 8.97 -1.81 10.49
CA ALA A 76 9.46 -3.18 10.40
C ALA A 76 8.42 -4.20 10.91
N TYR A 77 7.74 -3.89 12.03
CA TYR A 77 6.69 -4.74 12.60
C TYR A 77 5.51 -4.94 11.65
N ARG A 78 4.91 -3.86 11.14
CA ARG A 78 3.77 -3.93 10.22
C ARG A 78 4.10 -4.74 8.97
N ALA A 79 5.31 -4.55 8.46
CA ALA A 79 5.80 -5.21 7.27
C ALA A 79 6.20 -6.68 7.49
N ALA A 80 6.26 -7.13 8.75
CA ALA A 80 6.53 -8.51 9.12
C ALA A 80 5.26 -9.33 9.39
N LEU A 81 4.11 -8.67 9.57
CA LEU A 81 2.84 -9.35 9.82
C LEU A 81 2.35 -10.09 8.55
N PRO A 82 1.97 -11.36 8.66
CA PRO A 82 1.42 -12.09 7.53
C PRO A 82 0.02 -11.59 7.18
N ASN A 83 -0.22 -11.31 5.90
CA ASN A 83 -1.52 -10.93 5.31
C ASN A 83 -2.38 -10.00 6.19
N ARG A 84 -1.77 -8.94 6.75
CA ARG A 84 -2.48 -7.89 7.49
C ARG A 84 -3.25 -8.41 8.69
N MET A 85 -2.80 -9.50 9.32
CA MET A 85 -3.41 -9.92 10.58
C MET A 85 -3.32 -8.78 11.60
N PRO A 86 -4.40 -8.51 12.37
CA PRO A 86 -4.34 -7.57 13.47
C PRO A 86 -3.36 -8.09 14.54
N PRO A 87 -2.80 -7.21 15.40
CA PRO A 87 -1.97 -7.62 16.54
C PRO A 87 -2.61 -8.75 17.34
N SER A 88 -1.83 -9.70 17.86
CA SER A 88 -2.34 -10.90 18.56
C SER A 88 -3.19 -10.51 19.78
N THR A 89 -2.84 -9.40 20.41
CA THR A 89 -3.52 -8.85 21.58
C THR A 89 -4.64 -7.84 21.26
N GLY A 90 -4.86 -7.52 19.98
CA GLY A 90 -5.79 -6.48 19.54
C GLY A 90 -5.33 -5.03 19.77
N ALA A 91 -4.26 -4.82 20.55
CA ALA A 91 -3.62 -3.53 20.75
C ALA A 91 -2.31 -3.45 19.95
N LYS A 92 -2.00 -2.27 19.40
CA LYS A 92 -0.74 -2.05 18.67
C LYS A 92 0.45 -2.17 19.64
N PRO A 93 1.38 -3.12 19.47
CA PRO A 93 2.52 -3.25 20.38
C PRO A 93 3.43 -2.03 20.24
N VAL A 94 3.85 -1.43 21.36
CA VAL A 94 4.76 -0.27 21.38
C VAL A 94 6.08 -0.67 21.98
N GLY A 95 7.18 -0.35 21.29
CA GLY A 95 8.52 -0.76 21.65
C GLY A 95 8.88 -2.15 21.15
N LEU A 96 10.18 -2.42 21.05
CA LEU A 96 10.71 -3.65 20.49
C LEU A 96 10.25 -4.88 21.27
N HIS A 97 10.22 -4.80 22.61
CA HIS A 97 9.80 -5.92 23.45
C HIS A 97 8.37 -6.40 23.13
N ALA A 98 7.42 -5.47 23.04
CA ALA A 98 6.02 -5.79 22.75
C ALA A 98 5.87 -6.32 21.32
N ILE A 99 6.59 -5.73 20.36
CA ILE A 99 6.58 -6.16 18.95
C ILE A 99 7.07 -7.60 18.83
N VAL A 100 8.19 -7.93 19.46
CA VAL A 100 8.80 -9.25 19.40
C VAL A 100 7.92 -10.31 20.07
N ALA A 101 7.26 -9.97 21.19
CA ALA A 101 6.31 -10.86 21.84
C ALA A 101 5.09 -11.13 20.94
N ASP A 102 4.50 -10.08 20.37
CA ASP A 102 3.35 -10.18 19.48
C ASP A 102 3.68 -11.00 18.22
N LEU A 103 4.82 -10.73 17.56
CA LEU A 103 5.27 -11.48 16.37
C LEU A 103 5.59 -12.95 16.64
N ALA A 104 5.90 -13.32 17.89
CA ALA A 104 6.19 -14.70 18.26
C ALA A 104 4.93 -15.59 18.32
N ASP A 105 3.76 -14.97 18.50
CA ASP A 105 2.48 -15.68 18.58
C ASP A 105 1.94 -16.07 17.19
N TYR A 106 2.52 -15.53 16.12
CA TYR A 106 2.09 -15.85 14.76
C TYR A 106 2.75 -17.13 14.25
N PRO A 107 1.97 -18.03 13.62
CA PRO A 107 2.56 -19.17 12.93
C PRO A 107 3.41 -18.69 11.74
N PRO A 108 4.37 -19.53 11.26
CA PRO A 108 4.98 -19.32 9.96
C PRO A 108 3.88 -19.17 8.90
N ALA A 109 4.07 -18.19 8.02
CA ALA A 109 3.10 -17.89 6.99
C ALA A 109 3.81 -17.86 5.63
N PRO A 110 3.11 -18.22 4.56
CA PRO A 110 3.65 -18.05 3.21
C PRO A 110 3.84 -16.56 2.96
N HIS A 111 5.09 -16.16 2.77
CA HIS A 111 5.49 -14.88 2.21
C HIS A 111 6.08 -15.18 0.82
N ASP A 112 5.33 -14.86 -0.23
CA ASP A 112 5.77 -14.94 -1.63
C ASP A 112 6.37 -16.30 -2.03
N GLY A 113 5.64 -17.36 -1.68
CA GLY A 113 6.01 -18.73 -2.03
C GLY A 113 6.99 -19.41 -1.08
N ALA A 114 7.50 -18.71 -0.06
CA ALA A 114 8.30 -19.30 1.02
C ALA A 114 7.62 -19.11 2.39
N GLU A 115 7.37 -20.20 3.10
CA GLU A 115 6.93 -20.12 4.50
C GLU A 115 8.05 -19.55 5.36
N SER A 116 7.82 -18.38 5.95
CA SER A 116 8.76 -17.77 6.88
C SER A 116 8.06 -17.27 8.13
N HIS A 117 8.76 -17.33 9.25
CA HIS A 117 8.26 -16.84 10.53
C HIS A 117 8.36 -15.31 10.57
N PRO A 118 7.31 -14.59 11.01
CA PRO A 118 7.27 -13.11 11.06
C PRO A 118 8.49 -12.46 11.74
N LEU A 119 8.99 -13.04 12.82
CA LEU A 119 10.23 -12.59 13.49
C LEU A 119 11.48 -12.58 12.59
N LEU A 120 11.65 -13.53 11.66
CA LEU A 120 12.76 -13.52 10.71
C LEU A 120 12.64 -12.32 9.76
N THR A 121 11.44 -12.14 9.22
CA THR A 121 11.10 -11.01 8.34
C THR A 121 11.30 -9.69 9.06
N PHE A 122 10.86 -9.58 10.32
CA PHE A 122 11.05 -8.40 11.15
C PHE A 122 12.53 -8.07 11.36
N ALA A 123 13.36 -9.04 11.74
CA ALA A 123 14.79 -8.81 11.98
C ALA A 123 15.53 -8.37 10.71
N LEU A 124 15.27 -9.01 9.57
CA LEU A 124 15.87 -8.60 8.29
C LEU A 124 15.38 -7.24 7.82
N ARG A 125 14.10 -6.91 8.05
CA ARG A 125 13.58 -5.57 7.75
C ARG A 125 14.24 -4.51 8.62
N LEU A 126 14.41 -4.81 9.91
CA LEU A 126 15.10 -3.91 10.83
C LEU A 126 16.56 -3.71 10.40
N ALA A 127 17.24 -4.79 9.99
CA ALA A 127 18.59 -4.73 9.43
C ALA A 127 18.66 -3.79 8.21
N ASN A 128 17.74 -3.98 7.27
CA ASN A 128 17.64 -3.14 6.07
C ASN A 128 17.35 -1.67 6.41
N SER A 129 16.49 -1.38 7.37
CA SER A 129 16.17 0.02 7.75
C SER A 129 17.33 0.78 8.38
N VAL A 130 18.34 0.08 8.90
CA VAL A 130 19.47 0.69 9.60
C VAL A 130 20.81 0.49 8.89
N ALA A 131 20.83 -0.20 7.75
CA ALA A 131 22.07 -0.53 7.03
C ALA A 131 22.95 0.69 6.72
N ASP A 132 22.34 1.81 6.34
CA ASP A 132 23.09 3.02 5.94
C ASP A 132 23.59 3.83 7.13
N THR A 133 22.84 3.83 8.24
CA THR A 133 23.15 4.64 9.43
C THR A 133 23.93 3.86 10.49
N ARG A 134 23.78 2.54 10.51
CA ARG A 134 24.26 1.59 11.54
C ARG A 134 24.58 0.22 10.92
N PRO A 135 25.62 0.15 10.08
CA PRO A 135 25.94 -1.06 9.31
C PRO A 135 26.32 -2.27 10.17
N ALA A 136 26.93 -2.06 11.35
CA ALA A 136 27.31 -3.15 12.25
C ALA A 136 26.06 -3.83 12.86
N GLU A 137 25.08 -3.05 13.28
CA GLU A 137 23.80 -3.53 13.80
C GLU A 137 22.98 -4.22 12.71
N ALA A 138 22.99 -3.68 11.49
CA ALA A 138 22.35 -4.32 10.34
C ALA A 138 22.96 -5.70 10.03
N ALA A 139 24.29 -5.80 10.05
CA ALA A 139 24.99 -7.08 9.86
C ALA A 139 24.60 -8.08 10.96
N HIS A 140 24.64 -7.68 12.23
CA HIS A 140 24.27 -8.54 13.35
C HIS A 140 22.81 -9.04 13.29
N LEU A 141 21.87 -8.19 12.88
CA LEU A 141 20.47 -8.56 12.71
C LEU A 141 20.28 -9.56 11.56
N SER A 142 20.99 -9.34 10.47
CA SER A 142 20.97 -10.24 9.31
C SER A 142 21.56 -11.61 9.67
N ASP A 143 22.72 -11.63 10.32
CA ASP A 143 23.39 -12.86 10.76
C ASP A 143 22.48 -13.66 11.70
N TRP A 144 21.87 -13.00 12.68
CA TRP A 144 20.91 -13.64 13.58
C TRP A 144 19.72 -14.26 12.82
N ALA A 145 19.16 -13.54 11.84
CA ALA A 145 18.04 -14.05 11.06
C ALA A 145 18.45 -15.27 10.22
N TYR A 146 19.64 -15.25 9.62
CA TYR A 146 20.15 -16.40 8.85
C TYR A 146 20.53 -17.60 9.71
N GLU A 147 21.02 -17.38 10.93
CA GLU A 147 21.28 -18.43 11.92
C GLU A 147 19.96 -19.06 12.41
N ALA A 148 18.90 -18.26 12.58
CA ALA A 148 17.58 -18.72 13.01
C ALA A 148 16.79 -19.41 11.88
N MET A 149 17.07 -19.07 10.62
CA MET A 149 16.33 -19.51 9.42
C MET A 149 16.12 -21.03 9.32
N PRO A 150 17.11 -21.92 9.52
CA PRO A 150 16.91 -23.36 9.36
C PRO A 150 15.84 -23.96 10.29
N HIS A 151 15.51 -23.27 11.38
CA HIS A 151 14.55 -23.76 12.37
C HIS A 151 13.16 -23.17 12.20
N TRP A 152 13.08 -21.95 11.70
CA TRP A 152 11.84 -21.16 11.63
C TRP A 152 11.31 -21.05 10.21
N ALA A 153 12.12 -21.39 9.22
CA ALA A 153 11.80 -21.41 7.80
C ALA A 153 12.69 -22.44 7.09
N PRO A 154 12.57 -23.75 7.41
CA PRO A 154 13.48 -24.79 6.90
C PRO A 154 13.47 -24.92 5.37
N HIS A 155 12.40 -24.44 4.71
CA HIS A 155 12.27 -24.43 3.26
C HIS A 155 12.66 -23.09 2.62
N ALA A 156 12.90 -22.04 3.43
CA ALA A 156 13.33 -20.76 2.92
C ALA A 156 14.83 -20.76 2.59
N THR A 157 15.17 -20.08 1.52
CA THR A 157 16.54 -19.77 1.15
C THR A 157 16.87 -18.34 1.58
N ARG A 158 18.17 -18.00 1.69
CA ARG A 158 18.56 -16.59 1.96
C ARG A 158 17.99 -15.63 0.91
N PRO A 159 18.04 -15.92 -0.41
CA PRO A 159 17.40 -15.08 -1.41
C PRO A 159 15.90 -14.90 -1.20
N SER A 160 15.12 -15.95 -0.93
CA SER A 160 13.67 -15.82 -0.70
C SER A 160 13.36 -15.00 0.57
N LEU A 161 14.15 -15.17 1.63
CA LEU A 161 13.96 -14.43 2.87
C LEU A 161 14.33 -12.94 2.71
N ASN A 162 15.39 -12.65 1.96
CA ASN A 162 15.77 -11.29 1.59
C ASN A 162 14.75 -10.65 0.67
N HIS A 163 14.22 -11.40 -0.28
CA HIS A 163 13.14 -10.97 -1.16
C HIS A 163 11.92 -10.58 -0.31
N ALA A 164 11.43 -11.46 0.56
CA ALA A 164 10.34 -11.18 1.50
C ALA A 164 10.60 -9.95 2.39
N ALA A 165 11.85 -9.76 2.86
CA ALA A 165 12.24 -8.58 3.64
C ALA A 165 12.38 -7.30 2.79
N SER A 166 12.61 -7.43 1.49
CA SER A 166 12.78 -6.34 0.53
C SER A 166 11.49 -5.89 -0.14
N LEU A 167 10.47 -6.73 -0.25
CA LEU A 167 9.23 -6.45 -0.99
C LEU A 167 8.43 -5.26 -0.43
N HIS A 168 8.57 -4.92 0.86
CA HIS A 168 8.06 -3.63 1.38
C HIS A 168 9.11 -2.53 1.54
N ARG A 169 10.40 -2.80 1.26
CA ARG A 169 11.40 -1.74 1.07
C ARG A 169 11.13 -0.96 -0.22
N THR A 170 10.52 -1.62 -1.21
CA THR A 170 10.10 -1.04 -2.49
C THR A 170 8.71 -0.39 -2.49
N GLN A 171 7.87 -0.64 -1.48
CA GLN A 171 6.59 0.08 -1.29
C GLN A 171 6.73 1.36 -0.45
N ALA A 172 7.88 1.61 0.18
CA ALA A 172 8.21 2.90 0.78
C ALA A 172 9.35 3.51 -0.05
N GLN A 173 9.01 4.05 -1.21
CA GLN A 173 9.86 5.04 -1.89
C GLN A 173 10.28 6.09 -0.84
N PRO A 174 11.54 6.57 -0.89
CA PRO A 174 12.05 7.55 0.07
C PRO A 174 11.13 8.77 0.08
N ASP A 175 10.54 9.07 1.23
CA ASP A 175 9.80 10.29 1.55
C ASP A 175 8.86 10.85 0.46
N GLU A 176 8.29 10.01 -0.41
CA GLU A 176 7.31 10.49 -1.39
C GLU A 176 6.13 11.09 -0.64
N SER A 177 6.01 12.40 -0.80
CA SER A 177 5.02 13.21 -0.13
C SER A 177 3.72 13.14 -0.92
N ARG A 178 2.62 12.92 -0.22
CA ARG A 178 1.31 12.70 -0.83
C ARG A 178 0.34 13.76 -0.36
N LEU A 179 -0.33 14.39 -1.30
CA LEU A 179 -1.47 15.26 -1.05
C LEU A 179 -2.76 14.46 -1.30
N ILE A 180 -3.50 14.19 -0.24
CA ILE A 180 -4.79 13.51 -0.30
C ILE A 180 -5.88 14.57 -0.26
N VAL A 181 -6.67 14.66 -1.33
CA VAL A 181 -7.82 15.55 -1.46
C VAL A 181 -9.09 14.72 -1.42
N ARG A 182 -9.93 14.95 -0.41
CA ARG A 182 -11.25 14.30 -0.31
C ARG A 182 -12.32 15.25 -0.71
N VAL A 183 -13.19 14.83 -1.62
CA VAL A 183 -14.38 15.59 -2.00
C VAL A 183 -15.60 14.84 -1.48
N MET A 184 -16.46 15.52 -0.74
CA MET A 184 -17.57 14.92 0.00
C MET A 184 -18.87 15.68 -0.33
N PRO A 185 -20.03 15.00 -0.34
CA PRO A 185 -21.32 15.67 -0.41
C PRO A 185 -21.52 16.51 0.85
N LEU A 186 -22.04 17.74 0.70
CA LEU A 186 -22.27 18.66 1.83
C LEU A 186 -23.19 18.06 2.90
N ASP A 187 -24.23 17.34 2.48
CA ASP A 187 -25.21 16.73 3.38
C ASP A 187 -24.79 15.34 3.90
N GLY A 188 -23.58 14.88 3.54
CA GLY A 188 -23.09 13.53 3.85
C GLY A 188 -23.88 12.38 3.19
N ASP A 189 -24.99 12.69 2.50
CA ASP A 189 -25.79 11.69 1.79
C ASP A 189 -25.19 11.41 0.39
N PRO A 190 -24.59 10.23 0.17
CA PRO A 190 -24.08 9.84 -1.14
C PRO A 190 -25.17 9.74 -2.20
N ALA A 191 -26.43 9.55 -1.80
CA ALA A 191 -27.57 9.49 -2.71
C ALA A 191 -27.90 10.85 -3.36
N VAL A 192 -27.27 11.95 -2.91
CA VAL A 192 -27.39 13.27 -3.54
C VAL A 192 -26.76 13.28 -4.94
N PHE A 193 -25.76 12.42 -5.18
CA PHE A 193 -25.03 12.39 -6.45
C PHE A 193 -25.67 11.47 -7.50
N LYS A 194 -26.94 11.73 -7.85
CA LYS A 194 -27.64 10.95 -8.90
C LYS A 194 -27.26 11.34 -10.32
N LYS A 195 -26.80 12.59 -10.54
CA LYS A 195 -26.41 13.11 -11.86
C LYS A 195 -25.34 14.19 -11.74
N PRO A 196 -24.16 14.08 -12.36
CA PRO A 196 -23.10 15.06 -12.23
C PRO A 196 -23.56 16.48 -12.56
N ARG A 197 -23.29 17.44 -11.67
CA ARG A 197 -23.55 18.87 -11.90
C ARG A 197 -22.41 19.72 -11.34
N THR A 198 -22.08 20.79 -12.05
CA THR A 198 -21.00 21.73 -11.68
C THR A 198 -21.40 22.69 -10.56
N ASP A 199 -22.71 22.91 -10.37
CA ASP A 199 -23.27 23.76 -9.31
C ASP A 199 -23.44 23.04 -7.97
N TRP A 200 -23.02 21.77 -7.89
CA TRP A 200 -23.03 21.02 -6.66
C TRP A 200 -22.10 21.62 -5.63
N ARG A 201 -22.64 21.82 -4.43
CA ARG A 201 -21.85 22.20 -3.27
C ARG A 201 -21.24 20.96 -2.65
N VAL A 202 -19.93 20.97 -2.51
CA VAL A 202 -19.14 19.90 -1.91
C VAL A 202 -18.35 20.46 -0.75
N GLN A 203 -18.06 19.60 0.21
CA GLN A 203 -17.01 19.86 1.19
C GLN A 203 -15.75 19.16 0.68
N PHE A 204 -14.57 19.76 0.88
CA PHE A 204 -13.33 19.04 0.68
C PHE A 204 -12.40 19.15 1.88
N ASP A 205 -11.61 18.10 2.10
CA ASP A 205 -10.54 18.06 3.08
C ASP A 205 -9.23 17.72 2.38
N ALA A 206 -8.14 18.32 2.83
CA ALA A 206 -6.81 18.00 2.33
C ALA A 206 -5.86 17.56 3.44
N PHE A 207 -5.04 16.57 3.13
CA PHE A 207 -4.02 16.03 4.03
C PHE A 207 -2.71 15.89 3.28
N ILE A 208 -1.60 16.24 3.91
CA ILE A 208 -0.26 16.05 3.36
C ILE A 208 0.61 15.23 4.31
N GLY A 209 1.37 14.29 3.77
CA GLY A 209 2.36 13.55 4.53
C GLY A 209 3.09 12.51 3.70
N PRO A 210 4.19 11.97 4.22
CA PRO A 210 4.90 10.89 3.55
C PRO A 210 4.07 9.61 3.54
N GLN A 211 4.22 8.83 2.47
CA GLN A 211 3.64 7.51 2.31
C GLN A 211 3.79 6.62 3.55
N GLY A 212 2.71 5.96 3.97
CA GLY A 212 2.71 5.02 5.10
C GLY A 212 2.71 5.67 6.49
N THR A 213 2.75 7.00 6.57
CA THR A 213 2.52 7.75 7.81
C THR A 213 1.11 8.35 7.85
N PRO A 214 0.52 8.58 9.03
CA PRO A 214 -0.71 9.36 9.13
C PRO A 214 -0.44 10.78 8.61
N PRO A 215 -1.08 11.21 7.51
CA PRO A 215 -0.82 12.53 6.96
C PRO A 215 -1.46 13.60 7.86
N GLN A 216 -0.89 14.78 7.80
CA GLN A 216 -1.32 15.92 8.56
C GLN A 216 -2.38 16.67 7.77
N ARG A 217 -3.45 17.08 8.44
CA ARG A 217 -4.48 17.91 7.82
C ARG A 217 -3.87 19.26 7.43
N CYS A 218 -4.09 19.69 6.20
CA CYS A 218 -3.71 21.01 5.74
C CYS A 218 -4.65 22.02 6.44
N ARG A 219 -4.13 22.77 7.43
CA ARG A 219 -4.94 23.65 8.32
C ARG A 219 -5.85 24.63 7.56
N ASP A 220 -5.46 25.03 6.36
CA ASP A 220 -6.21 26.02 5.57
C ASP A 220 -7.41 25.44 4.81
N ALA A 221 -7.50 24.11 4.64
CA ALA A 221 -8.66 23.47 4.01
C ALA A 221 -9.89 23.41 4.95
N THR A 222 -9.83 24.06 6.12
CA THR A 222 -10.79 23.86 7.23
C THR A 222 -11.77 24.99 7.45
N ASP A 223 -11.74 26.05 6.65
CA ASP A 223 -12.97 26.82 6.45
C ASP A 223 -13.91 25.91 5.67
N ALA A 224 -14.71 25.13 6.39
CA ALA A 224 -15.70 24.15 5.93
C ALA A 224 -16.85 24.79 5.11
N SER A 225 -16.54 25.86 4.41
CA SER A 225 -17.38 26.53 3.44
C SER A 225 -17.56 25.58 2.27
N ALA A 226 -18.79 25.15 2.05
CA ALA A 226 -19.11 24.31 0.91
C ALA A 226 -18.81 25.08 -0.39
N VAL A 227 -17.88 24.56 -1.18
CA VAL A 227 -17.44 25.10 -2.47
C VAL A 227 -18.23 24.46 -3.59
N THR A 228 -18.35 25.12 -4.74
CA THR A 228 -18.95 24.45 -5.90
C THR A 228 -17.93 23.51 -6.54
N VAL A 229 -18.40 22.49 -7.26
CA VAL A 229 -17.52 21.65 -8.09
C VAL A 229 -16.74 22.48 -9.11
N GLY A 230 -17.32 23.57 -9.61
CA GLY A 230 -16.64 24.52 -10.51
C GLY A 230 -15.48 25.28 -9.85
N ASP A 231 -15.61 25.60 -8.56
CA ASP A 231 -14.59 26.34 -7.81
C ASP A 231 -13.46 25.44 -7.28
N LEU A 232 -13.70 24.12 -7.19
CA LEU A 232 -12.77 23.15 -6.61
C LEU A 232 -11.38 23.21 -7.24
N GLN A 233 -11.28 23.44 -8.55
CA GLN A 233 -9.98 23.59 -9.22
C GLN A 233 -9.16 24.74 -8.61
N GLY A 234 -9.76 25.93 -8.49
CA GLY A 234 -9.07 27.11 -7.97
C GLY A 234 -8.67 26.96 -6.49
N GLU A 235 -9.47 26.23 -5.71
CA GLU A 235 -9.16 25.93 -4.30
C GLU A 235 -7.96 24.98 -4.16
N ILE A 236 -7.89 23.96 -5.01
CA ILE A 236 -6.76 23.00 -5.01
C ILE A 236 -5.49 23.64 -5.57
N GLU A 237 -5.60 24.49 -6.57
CA GLU A 237 -4.49 25.32 -7.07
C GLU A 237 -3.88 26.18 -5.95
N GLN A 238 -4.72 26.94 -5.24
CA GLN A 238 -4.26 27.77 -4.12
C GLN A 238 -3.64 26.94 -2.99
N LEU A 239 -4.18 25.75 -2.71
CA LEU A 239 -3.61 24.85 -1.72
C LEU A 239 -2.21 24.37 -2.11
N ILE A 240 -2.01 23.96 -3.37
CA ILE A 240 -0.72 23.49 -3.87
C ILE A 240 0.33 24.61 -3.87
N ASP A 241 -0.07 25.82 -4.24
CA ASP A 241 0.78 27.02 -4.18
C ASP A 241 1.29 27.24 -2.74
N ARG A 242 0.39 27.22 -1.74
CA ARG A 242 0.77 27.35 -0.32
C ARG A 242 1.68 26.24 0.18
N LEU A 243 1.42 24.99 -0.22
CA LEU A 243 2.26 23.86 0.17
C LEU A 243 3.68 23.99 -0.41
N SER A 244 3.80 24.55 -1.62
CA SER A 244 5.09 24.81 -2.27
C SER A 244 5.91 25.85 -1.52
N GLU A 245 5.29 26.89 -0.95
CA GLU A 245 5.98 27.90 -0.10
C GLU A 245 6.61 27.26 1.16
N THR A 246 5.98 26.21 1.70
CA THR A 246 6.47 25.49 2.88
C THR A 246 7.49 24.38 2.58
N HIS A 247 7.96 24.27 1.33
CA HIS A 247 8.84 23.19 0.85
C HIS A 247 8.23 21.78 1.00
N ALA A 248 6.91 21.68 1.09
CA ALA A 248 6.16 20.42 1.18
C ALA A 248 5.45 20.13 -0.15
N ARG A 249 6.17 20.23 -1.28
CA ARG A 249 5.60 19.98 -2.60
C ARG A 249 5.30 18.48 -2.74
N PRO A 250 4.03 18.07 -2.99
CA PRO A 250 3.68 16.66 -3.09
C PRO A 250 4.29 16.01 -4.32
N ASP A 251 4.71 14.75 -4.23
CA ASP A 251 5.08 13.90 -5.38
C ASP A 251 3.84 13.29 -6.01
N TRP A 252 2.84 12.99 -5.17
CA TRP A 252 1.60 12.34 -5.54
C TRP A 252 0.38 13.15 -5.06
N ILE A 253 -0.64 13.27 -5.90
CA ILE A 253 -1.94 13.81 -5.54
C ILE A 253 -3.00 12.71 -5.71
N GLU A 254 -3.72 12.42 -4.64
CA GLU A 254 -4.78 11.43 -4.58
C GLU A 254 -6.14 12.11 -4.38
N PHE A 255 -7.02 12.00 -5.37
CA PHE A 255 -8.38 12.55 -5.29
C PHE A 255 -9.37 11.46 -4.90
N PHE A 256 -9.90 11.52 -3.68
CA PHE A 256 -11.05 10.70 -3.27
C PHE A 256 -12.33 11.37 -3.70
N LEU A 257 -12.91 10.88 -4.79
CA LEU A 257 -14.07 11.47 -5.44
C LEU A 257 -15.30 10.55 -5.30
N PRO A 258 -16.50 11.10 -5.09
CA PRO A 258 -17.75 10.37 -5.28
C PRO A 258 -17.84 9.90 -6.74
N ALA A 259 -18.52 8.78 -6.98
CA ALA A 259 -18.64 8.16 -8.30
C ALA A 259 -19.07 9.14 -9.40
N ALA A 260 -19.97 10.08 -9.08
CA ALA A 260 -20.44 11.09 -10.03
C ALA A 260 -19.38 12.14 -10.40
N LEU A 261 -18.32 12.28 -9.62
CA LEU A 261 -17.23 13.22 -9.84
C LEU A 261 -15.94 12.53 -10.30
N MET A 262 -15.91 11.21 -10.43
CA MET A 262 -14.69 10.49 -10.87
C MET A 262 -14.27 10.84 -12.31
N SER A 263 -15.17 11.37 -13.13
CA SER A 263 -14.87 11.86 -14.48
C SER A 263 -14.29 13.28 -14.51
N LEU A 264 -14.17 13.96 -13.36
CA LEU A 264 -13.56 15.28 -13.29
C LEU A 264 -12.14 15.28 -13.83
N GLN A 265 -11.75 16.40 -14.45
CA GLN A 265 -10.48 16.51 -15.14
C GLN A 265 -9.29 16.86 -14.23
N THR A 266 -9.16 16.19 -13.09
CA THR A 266 -8.26 16.61 -12.01
C THR A 266 -6.79 16.68 -12.41
N ASP A 267 -6.28 15.76 -13.22
CA ASP A 267 -4.92 15.81 -13.75
C ASP A 267 -4.68 16.92 -14.79
N GLN A 268 -5.74 17.53 -15.33
CA GLN A 268 -5.65 18.65 -16.26
C GLN A 268 -5.84 20.02 -15.60
N TRP A 269 -6.08 20.06 -14.29
CA TRP A 269 -6.09 21.34 -13.59
C TRP A 269 -4.73 22.02 -13.74
N CYS A 270 -4.79 23.33 -13.93
CA CYS A 270 -3.57 24.12 -14.04
C CYS A 270 -2.87 24.10 -12.68
N CYS A 271 -1.56 24.33 -12.67
CA CYS A 271 -0.81 24.62 -11.46
C CYS A 271 0.33 25.56 -11.81
N ARG A 272 0.72 26.43 -10.87
CA ARG A 272 1.91 27.26 -11.06
C ARG A 272 3.16 26.42 -10.85
N LEU A 273 4.07 26.52 -11.81
CA LEU A 273 5.39 25.93 -11.72
C LEU A 273 6.35 26.93 -11.05
N PRO A 274 7.51 26.46 -10.55
CA PRO A 274 8.62 27.37 -10.27
C PRO A 274 8.87 28.26 -11.50
N PHE A 275 9.13 29.55 -11.28
CA PHE A 275 9.35 30.56 -12.34
C PHE A 275 8.11 31.04 -13.11
N ASP A 276 6.90 30.92 -12.53
CA ASP A 276 5.64 31.46 -13.07
C ASP A 276 5.16 30.81 -14.39
N ASP A 277 5.68 29.64 -14.76
CA ASP A 277 5.14 28.88 -15.89
C ASP A 277 3.83 28.16 -15.51
N GLU A 278 2.87 28.08 -16.43
CA GLU A 278 1.65 27.30 -16.24
C GLU A 278 1.88 25.83 -16.60
N GLY A 279 1.67 24.93 -15.64
CA GLY A 279 1.72 23.48 -15.81
C GLY A 279 0.36 22.81 -15.65
N ARG A 280 0.31 21.50 -15.92
CA ARG A 280 -0.86 20.64 -15.63
C ARG A 280 -0.50 19.70 -14.48
N LEU A 281 -1.41 19.51 -13.52
CA LEU A 281 -1.16 18.66 -12.35
C LEU A 281 -0.62 17.27 -12.72
N GLY A 282 -1.17 16.62 -13.74
CA GLY A 282 -0.77 15.28 -14.15
C GLY A 282 0.59 15.17 -14.82
N SER A 283 1.14 16.29 -15.31
CA SER A 283 2.51 16.34 -15.85
C SER A 283 3.52 16.55 -14.73
N GLU A 284 3.16 17.34 -13.73
CA GLU A 284 4.03 17.69 -12.60
C GLU A 284 4.06 16.62 -11.51
N HIS A 285 2.89 16.09 -11.20
CA HIS A 285 2.63 15.18 -10.10
C HIS A 285 2.12 13.86 -10.63
N LYS A 286 2.34 12.79 -9.86
CA LYS A 286 1.50 11.60 -10.02
C LYS A 286 0.09 12.04 -9.63
N VAL A 287 -0.93 11.74 -10.43
CA VAL A 287 -2.32 12.09 -10.11
C VAL A 287 -3.19 10.88 -10.32
N VAL A 288 -3.91 10.49 -9.26
CA VAL A 288 -4.83 9.36 -9.27
C VAL A 288 -6.18 9.71 -8.68
N VAL A 289 -7.20 9.02 -9.17
CA VAL A 289 -8.57 9.08 -8.62
C VAL A 289 -8.84 7.83 -7.80
N ARG A 290 -9.45 8.02 -6.63
CA ARG A 290 -9.92 6.98 -5.72
C ARG A 290 -11.41 7.11 -5.49
N SER A 291 -12.07 5.99 -5.23
CA SER A 291 -13.50 5.99 -4.95
C SER A 291 -13.75 6.40 -3.49
N TRP A 292 -14.43 7.53 -3.30
CA TRP A 292 -14.96 7.88 -1.99
C TRP A 292 -16.02 6.87 -1.53
N ASP A 293 -16.87 6.38 -2.45
CA ASP A 293 -17.97 5.47 -2.15
C ASP A 293 -17.50 4.15 -1.50
N ARG A 294 -16.36 3.60 -1.93
CA ARG A 294 -15.80 2.37 -1.33
C ARG A 294 -15.24 2.59 0.07
N ALA A 295 -14.68 3.77 0.32
CA ALA A 295 -14.01 4.08 1.58
C ALA A 295 -15.00 4.46 2.68
N PHE A 296 -16.11 5.12 2.34
CA PHE A 296 -16.92 5.85 3.31
C PHE A 296 -18.38 5.43 3.41
N ILE A 297 -18.88 4.53 2.55
CA ILE A 297 -20.28 4.09 2.64
C ILE A 297 -20.38 2.74 3.39
N PRO A 298 -20.89 2.71 4.64
CA PRO A 298 -20.82 1.53 5.51
C PRO A 298 -21.46 0.26 4.95
N THR A 299 -22.55 0.40 4.21
CA THR A 299 -23.31 -0.72 3.62
C THR A 299 -22.56 -1.44 2.50
N HIS A 300 -21.58 -0.77 1.89
CA HIS A 300 -20.74 -1.34 0.85
C HIS A 300 -19.50 -2.06 1.42
N LEU A 301 -19.15 -1.80 2.68
CA LEU A 301 -17.83 -2.12 3.23
C LEU A 301 -17.52 -3.60 3.41
N ASN A 302 -18.48 -4.52 3.49
CA ASN A 302 -18.12 -5.92 3.78
C ASN A 302 -17.94 -6.77 2.52
N TRP A 303 -18.87 -6.71 1.57
CA TRP A 303 -18.82 -7.57 0.38
C TRP A 303 -17.96 -6.96 -0.74
N ILE A 304 -18.07 -5.65 -1.01
CA ILE A 304 -17.22 -4.98 -2.01
C ILE A 304 -15.78 -5.02 -1.56
N ARG A 305 -15.51 -4.76 -0.28
CA ARG A 305 -14.14 -4.78 0.26
C ARG A 305 -13.47 -6.14 0.08
N ARG A 306 -14.19 -7.24 0.32
CA ARG A 306 -13.62 -8.57 0.10
C ARG A 306 -13.24 -8.79 -1.36
N ASP A 307 -14.13 -8.46 -2.30
CA ASP A 307 -13.86 -8.62 -3.73
C ASP A 307 -12.75 -7.65 -4.20
N TRP A 308 -12.69 -6.47 -3.60
CA TRP A 308 -11.66 -5.47 -3.84
C TRP A 308 -10.29 -5.88 -3.33
N GLU A 309 -10.18 -6.33 -2.08
CA GLU A 309 -8.96 -6.89 -1.49
C GLU A 309 -8.49 -8.12 -2.27
N ALA A 310 -9.40 -8.99 -2.71
CA ALA A 310 -9.06 -10.15 -3.53
C ALA A 310 -8.46 -9.73 -4.88
N ARG A 311 -9.08 -8.79 -5.59
CA ARG A 311 -8.56 -8.29 -6.88
C ARG A 311 -7.29 -7.45 -6.72
N TRP A 312 -7.15 -6.73 -5.61
CA TRP A 312 -5.91 -6.04 -5.28
C TRP A 312 -4.77 -7.02 -5.03
N ALA A 313 -5.02 -8.09 -4.25
CA ALA A 313 -4.02 -9.14 -4.04
C ALA A 313 -3.63 -9.83 -5.36
N LEU A 314 -4.58 -10.04 -6.28
CA LEU A 314 -4.28 -10.53 -7.64
C LEU A 314 -3.42 -9.54 -8.43
N LEU A 315 -3.68 -8.23 -8.31
CA LEU A 315 -2.87 -7.19 -8.93
C LEU A 315 -1.44 -7.21 -8.37
N GLU A 316 -1.29 -7.33 -7.05
CA GLU A 316 0.00 -7.41 -6.37
C GLU A 316 0.75 -8.71 -6.70
N GLN A 317 0.07 -9.85 -6.85
CA GLN A 317 0.71 -11.13 -7.21
C GLN A 317 1.26 -11.14 -8.64
N ASN A 318 0.66 -10.37 -9.53
CA ASN A 318 1.11 -10.23 -10.90
C ASN A 318 2.18 -9.15 -11.02
N GLU A 319 3.22 -9.18 -10.17
CA GLU A 319 4.28 -8.15 -10.09
C GLU A 319 5.02 -7.92 -11.42
N SER A 320 5.08 -8.94 -12.28
CA SER A 320 5.25 -8.75 -13.71
C SER A 320 3.87 -8.51 -14.30
N ALA A 321 3.38 -7.28 -14.22
CA ALA A 321 2.06 -6.91 -14.72
C ALA A 321 2.11 -6.80 -16.24
N ASP A 322 2.64 -7.84 -16.89
CA ASP A 322 2.31 -8.12 -18.25
C ASP A 322 0.80 -8.27 -18.20
N PHE A 323 0.10 -7.18 -18.51
CA PHE A 323 -1.35 -7.05 -18.51
C PHE A 323 -1.81 -7.94 -19.67
N GLU A 324 -1.59 -9.24 -19.51
CA GLU A 324 -1.80 -10.29 -20.47
C GLU A 324 -3.30 -10.47 -20.65
N ALA A 325 -3.64 -11.27 -21.68
CA ALA A 325 -5.00 -11.60 -22.05
C ALA A 325 -5.75 -12.26 -20.88
N GLY A 326 -6.42 -11.46 -20.05
CA GLY A 326 -7.28 -11.93 -18.96
C GLY A 326 -7.44 -10.96 -17.78
N HIS A 327 -6.46 -10.10 -17.52
CA HIS A 327 -6.49 -9.17 -16.37
C HIS A 327 -7.08 -7.80 -16.71
N VAL A 328 -7.07 -7.41 -17.99
CA VAL A 328 -7.68 -6.19 -18.49
C VAL A 328 -9.00 -6.52 -19.18
N LEU A 329 -10.10 -5.98 -18.66
CA LEU A 329 -11.36 -5.92 -19.40
C LEU A 329 -11.37 -4.65 -20.24
N TRP A 330 -11.39 -4.82 -21.56
CA TRP A 330 -11.58 -3.74 -22.50
C TRP A 330 -13.06 -3.45 -22.69
N VAL A 331 -13.49 -2.25 -22.34
CA VAL A 331 -14.87 -1.81 -22.55
C VAL A 331 -14.97 -1.26 -23.96
N GLU A 332 -15.90 -1.83 -24.72
CA GLU A 332 -16.26 -1.34 -26.05
C GLU A 332 -17.43 -0.34 -25.94
N PRO A 333 -17.50 0.69 -26.80
CA PRO A 333 -18.61 1.63 -26.80
C PRO A 333 -19.90 0.89 -27.13
N ASN A 334 -20.93 1.14 -26.32
CA ASN A 334 -22.26 0.61 -26.54
C ASN A 334 -23.20 1.75 -26.97
N PRO A 335 -23.96 1.62 -28.07
CA PRO A 335 -24.94 2.63 -28.47
C PRO A 335 -26.07 2.81 -27.45
N GLU A 336 -26.29 1.86 -26.54
CA GLU A 336 -27.28 1.92 -25.46
C GLU A 336 -26.60 2.06 -24.08
N PRO A 337 -26.54 3.27 -23.48
CA PRO A 337 -25.77 3.53 -22.26
C PRO A 337 -26.17 2.68 -21.04
N VAL A 338 -27.47 2.52 -20.80
CA VAL A 338 -28.02 1.77 -19.65
C VAL A 338 -27.74 0.27 -19.80
N ALA A 339 -27.87 -0.26 -21.02
CA ALA A 339 -27.51 -1.63 -21.32
C ALA A 339 -26.00 -1.84 -21.14
N GLY A 340 -25.18 -0.87 -21.59
CA GLY A 340 -23.72 -0.89 -21.46
C GLY A 340 -23.24 -1.09 -20.02
N SER A 341 -23.76 -0.30 -19.08
CA SER A 341 -23.33 -0.37 -17.67
C SER A 341 -23.77 -1.65 -16.97
N ARG A 342 -24.97 -2.15 -17.28
CA ARG A 342 -25.44 -3.45 -16.76
C ARG A 342 -24.60 -4.61 -17.31
N THR A 343 -24.29 -4.58 -18.60
CA THR A 343 -23.43 -5.58 -19.25
C THR A 343 -22.03 -5.56 -18.65
N LEU A 344 -21.42 -4.38 -18.51
CA LEU A 344 -20.13 -4.22 -17.85
C LEU A 344 -20.13 -4.84 -16.45
N ARG A 345 -21.16 -4.59 -15.64
CA ARG A 345 -21.28 -5.20 -14.31
C ARG A 345 -21.37 -6.73 -14.36
N LEU A 346 -22.07 -7.29 -15.35
CA LEU A 346 -22.17 -8.75 -15.51
C LEU A 346 -20.82 -9.35 -15.94
N ASP A 347 -20.12 -8.70 -16.88
CA ASP A 347 -18.82 -9.15 -17.38
C ASP A 347 -17.76 -9.15 -16.28
N LEU A 348 -17.72 -8.11 -15.46
CA LEU A 348 -16.81 -8.01 -14.31
C LEU A 348 -17.10 -9.07 -13.25
N LYS A 349 -18.38 -9.42 -13.04
CA LYS A 349 -18.77 -10.51 -12.14
C LYS A 349 -18.41 -11.89 -12.69
N ALA A 350 -18.53 -12.07 -14.01
CA ALA A 350 -18.14 -13.31 -14.67
C ALA A 350 -16.61 -13.49 -14.72
N SER A 351 -15.86 -12.39 -14.57
CA SER A 351 -14.40 -12.35 -14.71
C SER A 351 -13.71 -11.95 -13.39
N PRO A 352 -13.61 -12.86 -12.39
CA PRO A 352 -12.99 -12.54 -11.10
C PRO A 352 -11.49 -12.20 -11.19
N ALA A 353 -10.81 -12.66 -12.24
CA ALA A 353 -9.39 -12.38 -12.49
C ALA A 353 -9.10 -10.97 -13.02
N THR A 354 -10.13 -10.23 -13.45
CA THR A 354 -9.97 -8.87 -13.97
C THR A 354 -9.54 -7.92 -12.86
N THR A 355 -8.36 -7.31 -12.98
CA THR A 355 -7.84 -6.31 -12.03
C THR A 355 -7.84 -4.91 -12.63
N CYS A 356 -7.96 -4.79 -13.95
CA CYS A 356 -7.96 -3.52 -14.66
C CYS A 356 -9.14 -3.42 -15.63
N VAL A 357 -9.78 -2.26 -15.70
CA VAL A 357 -10.78 -1.91 -16.72
C VAL A 357 -10.25 -0.78 -17.59
N ALA A 358 -10.20 -0.98 -18.90
CA ALA A 358 -9.72 0.03 -19.84
C ALA A 358 -10.79 0.39 -20.86
N PHE A 359 -11.05 1.68 -21.02
CA PHE A 359 -11.93 2.21 -22.05
C PHE A 359 -11.09 2.72 -23.21
N ALA A 360 -11.41 2.30 -24.43
CA ALA A 360 -10.81 2.87 -25.65
C ALA A 360 -11.56 4.11 -26.16
N PHE A 361 -12.50 4.63 -25.35
CA PHE A 361 -13.37 5.76 -25.67
C PHE A 361 -13.62 6.59 -24.42
N ASP A 362 -13.98 7.86 -24.60
CA ASP A 362 -14.42 8.70 -23.48
C ASP A 362 -15.87 8.33 -23.13
N PRO A 363 -16.18 7.96 -21.88
CA PRO A 363 -17.57 7.86 -21.42
C PRO A 363 -18.20 9.26 -21.29
N VAL A 364 -18.32 10.01 -22.40
CA VAL A 364 -18.73 11.43 -22.45
C VAL A 364 -20.11 11.68 -21.83
N ASP A 365 -21.03 10.72 -21.97
CA ASP A 365 -22.36 10.83 -21.39
C ASP A 365 -22.24 10.78 -19.86
N PRO A 366 -22.55 11.88 -19.14
CA PRO A 366 -22.34 11.95 -17.71
C PRO A 366 -23.18 10.92 -16.93
N ASP A 367 -24.36 10.54 -17.45
CA ASP A 367 -25.18 9.48 -16.86
C ASP A 367 -24.49 8.11 -17.06
N ALA A 368 -23.97 7.83 -18.26
CA ALA A 368 -23.21 6.61 -18.56
C ALA A 368 -21.90 6.53 -17.77
N ALA A 369 -21.19 7.65 -17.61
CA ALA A 369 -19.94 7.73 -16.84
C ALA A 369 -20.16 7.31 -15.38
N LEU A 370 -21.24 7.83 -14.77
CA LEU A 370 -21.62 7.49 -13.40
C LEU A 370 -21.97 6.00 -13.28
N ASP A 371 -22.74 5.45 -14.22
CA ASP A 371 -23.13 4.04 -14.16
C ASP A 371 -21.93 3.10 -14.42
N HIS A 372 -21.00 3.46 -15.31
CA HIS A 372 -19.73 2.75 -15.49
C HIS A 372 -18.87 2.82 -14.22
N ALA A 373 -18.71 4.00 -13.62
CA ALA A 373 -17.97 4.17 -12.37
C ALA A 373 -18.58 3.30 -11.25
N ARG A 374 -19.91 3.28 -11.11
CA ARG A 374 -20.61 2.40 -10.16
C ARG A 374 -20.39 0.92 -10.46
N ALA A 375 -20.40 0.51 -11.73
CA ALA A 375 -20.12 -0.87 -12.11
C ALA A 375 -18.71 -1.30 -11.68
N ILE A 376 -17.69 -0.49 -12.01
CA ILE A 376 -16.28 -0.69 -11.62
C ILE A 376 -16.15 -0.73 -10.09
N ILE A 377 -16.71 0.27 -9.39
CA ILE A 377 -16.70 0.37 -7.92
C ILE A 377 -17.31 -0.88 -7.30
N SER A 378 -18.53 -1.24 -7.69
CA SER A 378 -19.26 -2.37 -7.11
C SER A 378 -18.64 -3.74 -7.38
N ALA A 379 -17.80 -3.86 -8.43
CA ALA A 379 -17.11 -5.09 -8.76
C ALA A 379 -15.74 -5.24 -8.05
N GLY A 380 -15.32 -4.26 -7.25
CA GLY A 380 -14.03 -4.28 -6.55
C GLY A 380 -12.83 -4.09 -7.47
N ILE A 381 -13.01 -3.58 -8.70
CA ILE A 381 -11.91 -3.31 -9.63
C ILE A 381 -10.97 -2.23 -9.07
N PRO A 382 -9.67 -2.53 -8.89
CA PRO A 382 -8.72 -1.57 -8.32
C PRO A 382 -8.16 -0.56 -9.32
N VAL A 383 -8.03 -0.93 -10.59
CA VAL A 383 -7.44 -0.07 -11.63
C VAL A 383 -8.45 0.19 -12.74
N ALA A 384 -8.61 1.45 -13.14
CA ALA A 384 -9.36 1.77 -14.36
C ALA A 384 -8.73 2.93 -15.12
N LEU A 385 -8.73 2.85 -16.45
CA LEU A 385 -8.21 3.87 -17.35
C LEU A 385 -9.23 4.23 -18.42
N TRP A 386 -9.41 5.52 -18.67
CA TRP A 386 -10.22 5.99 -19.79
C TRP A 386 -9.70 7.32 -20.33
N PRO A 387 -9.71 7.51 -21.66
CA PRO A 387 -9.38 8.79 -22.25
C PRO A 387 -10.51 9.79 -22.04
N ARG A 388 -10.17 11.06 -22.12
CA ARG A 388 -11.11 12.18 -22.13
C ARG A 388 -11.20 12.75 -23.53
N ARG A 389 -12.42 13.06 -23.95
CA ARG A 389 -12.87 13.50 -25.26
C ARG A 389 -12.47 12.56 -26.42
N SER A 390 -13.48 12.02 -27.10
CA SER A 390 -13.35 11.13 -28.26
C SER A 390 -13.09 11.84 -29.60
N ASP A 391 -12.88 13.15 -29.59
CA ASP A 391 -13.01 14.01 -30.77
C ASP A 391 -11.87 13.92 -31.79
N THR A 392 -10.74 13.30 -31.48
CA THR A 392 -9.59 13.26 -32.44
C THR A 392 -8.89 11.92 -32.58
N THR A 393 -8.98 11.04 -31.59
CA THR A 393 -8.16 9.82 -31.55
C THR A 393 -9.07 8.62 -31.76
N GLY A 394 -8.94 7.96 -32.92
CA GLY A 394 -9.72 6.77 -33.22
C GLY A 394 -9.54 5.70 -32.15
N MET A 395 -10.60 4.96 -31.79
CA MET A 395 -10.58 3.99 -30.69
C MET A 395 -9.43 2.98 -30.76
N ALA A 396 -9.07 2.53 -31.98
CA ALA A 396 -7.96 1.60 -32.17
C ALA A 396 -6.61 2.20 -31.72
N VAL A 397 -6.41 3.50 -31.96
CA VAL A 397 -5.22 4.24 -31.50
C VAL A 397 -5.25 4.38 -29.99
N ALA A 398 -6.39 4.79 -29.42
CA ALA A 398 -6.55 4.92 -27.97
C ALA A 398 -6.27 3.59 -27.25
N ARG A 399 -6.82 2.48 -27.77
CA ARG A 399 -6.56 1.13 -27.28
C ARG A 399 -5.08 0.76 -27.38
N GLY A 400 -4.44 1.03 -28.52
CA GLY A 400 -3.03 0.73 -28.74
C GLY A 400 -2.11 1.48 -27.77
N GLU A 401 -2.39 2.75 -27.52
CA GLU A 401 -1.64 3.58 -26.58
C GLU A 401 -1.85 3.14 -25.12
N ILE A 402 -3.10 2.90 -24.69
CA ILE A 402 -3.37 2.39 -23.33
C ILE A 402 -2.71 1.01 -23.14
N ALA A 403 -2.81 0.12 -24.12
CA ALA A 403 -2.17 -1.19 -24.06
C ALA A 403 -0.64 -1.05 -23.99
N SER A 404 -0.05 -0.07 -24.67
CA SER A 404 1.38 0.22 -24.55
C SER A 404 1.75 0.76 -23.17
N LEU A 405 0.92 1.62 -22.57
CA LEU A 405 1.17 2.12 -21.21
C LEU A 405 1.11 1.00 -20.18
N LEU A 406 0.12 0.12 -20.31
CA LEU A 406 -0.02 -1.04 -19.45
C LEU A 406 1.21 -1.96 -19.54
N ARG A 407 1.64 -2.34 -20.75
CA ARG A 407 2.86 -3.17 -20.95
C ARG A 407 4.15 -2.49 -20.48
N ASN A 408 4.23 -1.16 -20.61
CA ASN A 408 5.45 -0.42 -20.24
C ASN A 408 5.50 -0.12 -18.73
N ALA A 409 4.41 -0.34 -17.99
CA ALA A 409 4.41 -0.23 -16.53
C ALA A 409 5.29 -1.32 -15.88
N ASP A 410 5.72 -2.35 -16.61
CA ASP A 410 6.50 -3.46 -16.04
C ASP A 410 7.99 -3.21 -15.95
N THR A 411 8.49 -2.16 -16.61
CA THR A 411 9.92 -1.90 -16.67
C THR A 411 10.26 -0.70 -15.79
N PRO A 412 10.60 -0.89 -14.50
CA PRO A 412 11.16 0.21 -13.73
C PRO A 412 12.45 0.67 -14.42
N PRO A 413 12.66 1.98 -14.62
CA PRO A 413 13.90 2.47 -15.22
C PRO A 413 15.15 2.04 -14.43
N ASP A 414 15.00 1.74 -13.12
CA ASP A 414 16.11 1.43 -12.21
C ASP A 414 15.87 0.21 -11.27
N GLY A 415 14.94 -0.70 -11.56
CA GLY A 415 14.79 -1.95 -10.78
C GLY A 415 14.17 -1.85 -9.37
N ALA A 416 13.58 -0.72 -8.98
CA ALA A 416 12.74 -0.62 -7.77
C ALA A 416 11.31 -1.09 -8.06
N GLY A 417 10.67 -1.87 -7.16
CA GLY A 417 9.42 -2.62 -7.38
C GLY A 417 8.07 -1.90 -7.20
N SER A 418 7.01 -2.67 -6.88
CA SER A 418 5.96 -3.10 -7.84
C SER A 418 4.60 -2.37 -7.80
N GLY A 419 4.43 -1.27 -7.06
CA GLY A 419 3.11 -0.61 -6.93
C GLY A 419 2.94 0.73 -7.66
N GLY A 420 4.03 1.49 -7.86
CA GLY A 420 3.97 2.85 -8.40
C GLY A 420 4.00 2.94 -9.93
N HIS A 421 4.34 1.84 -10.62
CA HIS A 421 4.82 1.93 -11.99
C HIS A 421 3.78 2.39 -13.00
N LEU A 422 2.53 1.99 -12.86
CA LEU A 422 1.50 2.48 -13.77
C LEU A 422 1.26 3.99 -13.56
N CYS A 423 1.28 4.46 -12.31
CA CYS A 423 1.16 5.89 -12.01
C CYS A 423 2.35 6.68 -12.59
N ASP A 424 3.55 6.13 -12.46
CA ASP A 424 4.78 6.70 -13.02
C ASP A 424 4.76 6.68 -14.55
N ALA A 425 4.33 5.57 -15.17
CA ALA A 425 4.21 5.42 -16.61
C ALA A 425 3.20 6.41 -17.19
N VAL A 426 2.05 6.60 -16.52
CA VAL A 426 1.04 7.59 -16.91
C VAL A 426 1.59 9.01 -16.77
N LYS A 427 2.29 9.34 -15.67
CA LYS A 427 2.98 10.63 -15.50
C LYS A 427 4.00 10.87 -16.61
N HIS A 428 4.90 9.93 -16.86
CA HIS A 428 5.91 10.03 -17.92
C HIS A 428 5.28 10.20 -19.30
N ALA A 429 4.19 9.49 -19.58
CA ALA A 429 3.47 9.62 -20.83
C ALA A 429 2.82 11.00 -20.98
N ARG A 430 2.31 11.60 -19.89
CA ARG A 430 1.81 12.98 -19.87
C ARG A 430 2.91 13.99 -20.15
N VAL A 431 4.06 13.87 -19.48
CA VAL A 431 5.24 14.72 -19.72
C VAL A 431 5.72 14.61 -21.16
N LYS A 432 5.84 13.40 -21.70
CA LYS A 432 6.22 13.17 -23.10
C LYS A 432 5.20 13.78 -24.05
N GLY A 433 3.91 13.63 -23.76
CA GLY A 433 2.83 14.21 -24.53
C GLY A 433 2.86 15.74 -24.53
N ALA A 434 3.22 16.39 -23.41
CA ALA A 434 3.33 17.85 -23.28
C ALA A 434 4.27 18.49 -24.31
N GLY A 435 5.33 17.80 -24.71
CA GLY A 435 6.25 18.25 -25.76
C GLY A 435 5.77 18.01 -27.19
N CYS A 436 4.69 17.26 -27.40
CA CYS A 436 4.15 16.99 -28.72
C CYS A 436 3.14 18.08 -29.11
N ALA A 437 3.33 18.70 -30.29
CA ALA A 437 2.34 19.56 -30.90
C ALA A 437 1.13 18.72 -31.37
N GLY A 438 0.28 18.28 -30.45
CA GLY A 438 -0.84 17.41 -30.77
C GLY A 438 -1.62 16.90 -29.55
N ASN A 439 -2.80 16.36 -29.82
CA ASN A 439 -3.74 15.83 -28.83
C ASN A 439 -3.30 14.42 -28.37
N HIS A 440 -2.17 14.33 -27.67
CA HIS A 440 -1.61 13.07 -27.20
C HIS A 440 -2.51 12.42 -26.13
N LEU A 441 -2.89 11.15 -26.28
CA LEU A 441 -3.89 10.50 -25.41
C LEU A 441 -3.52 10.57 -23.93
N ALA A 442 -2.24 10.39 -23.62
CA ALA A 442 -1.75 10.41 -22.24
C ALA A 442 -2.10 11.70 -21.49
N GLN A 443 -2.13 12.85 -22.16
CA GLN A 443 -2.57 14.13 -21.56
C GLN A 443 -4.06 14.14 -21.22
N ARG A 444 -4.84 13.18 -21.70
CA ARG A 444 -6.28 13.10 -21.49
C ARG A 444 -6.67 11.83 -20.74
N LEU A 445 -5.70 11.06 -20.27
CA LEU A 445 -5.94 9.77 -19.66
C LEU A 445 -6.26 9.95 -18.17
N THR A 446 -7.45 9.52 -17.77
CA THR A 446 -7.77 9.39 -16.34
C THR A 446 -7.25 8.06 -15.84
N LEU A 447 -6.66 8.06 -14.64
CA LEU A 447 -6.23 6.85 -13.93
C LEU A 447 -6.97 6.77 -12.59
N MET A 448 -7.79 5.75 -12.43
CA MET A 448 -8.27 5.30 -11.14
C MET A 448 -7.27 4.29 -10.56
N TRP A 449 -6.81 4.53 -9.34
CA TRP A 449 -5.87 3.67 -8.62
C TRP A 449 -6.32 3.52 -7.16
N ASP A 450 -7.06 2.46 -6.90
CA ASP A 450 -7.83 2.29 -5.66
C ASP A 450 -7.29 1.11 -4.85
N ASP A 451 -6.47 1.41 -3.84
CA ASP A 451 -5.83 0.43 -2.95
C ASP A 451 -6.67 0.25 -1.67
N PRO A 452 -7.20 -0.95 -1.36
CA PRO A 452 -8.00 -1.20 -0.16
C PRO A 452 -7.25 -1.01 1.15
N ASN A 453 -5.94 -0.86 1.05
CA ASN A 453 -5.03 -0.93 2.17
C ASN A 453 -4.54 0.44 2.64
N ASP A 454 -4.75 1.43 1.80
CA ASP A 454 -4.30 2.79 1.98
C ASP A 454 -5.45 3.69 2.51
N LEU A 455 -6.44 3.05 3.13
CA LEU A 455 -7.58 3.72 3.75
C LEU A 455 -7.24 4.31 5.13
N GLY A 456 -6.00 4.18 5.60
CA GLY A 456 -5.58 4.57 6.96
C GLY A 456 -5.78 6.04 7.28
N VAL A 457 -5.88 6.89 6.25
CA VAL A 457 -6.21 8.31 6.42
C VAL A 457 -7.72 8.52 6.56
N LEU A 458 -8.52 7.59 6.04
CA LEU A 458 -9.97 7.66 5.85
C LEU A 458 -10.77 7.30 7.10
N ALA A 459 -10.12 7.15 8.26
CA ALA A 459 -10.85 7.11 9.52
C ALA A 459 -11.76 8.34 9.61
N PRO A 460 -13.05 8.18 9.97
CA PRO A 460 -13.93 9.32 10.21
C PRO A 460 -13.19 10.30 11.12
N LEU A 461 -13.15 11.59 10.75
CA LEU A 461 -12.67 12.62 11.66
C LEU A 461 -13.45 12.42 12.95
N GLN A 462 -12.78 11.93 14.00
CA GLN A 462 -13.41 11.86 15.31
C GLN A 462 -13.79 13.30 15.62
N ALA A 463 -15.08 13.52 15.88
CA ALA A 463 -15.53 14.83 16.35
C ALA A 463 -14.58 15.24 17.48
N PRO A 464 -14.07 16.49 17.48
CA PRO A 464 -13.19 16.94 18.55
C PRO A 464 -13.88 16.55 19.85
N SER A 465 -13.20 15.71 20.65
CA SER A 465 -13.76 15.26 21.92
C SER A 465 -14.18 16.52 22.64
N GLU A 466 -15.49 16.67 22.88
CA GLU A 466 -16.00 17.82 23.60
C GLU A 466 -15.21 17.87 24.90
N GLY A 467 -14.28 18.82 24.97
CA GLY A 467 -13.37 18.94 26.10
C GLY A 467 -14.25 19.03 27.33
N GLY A 468 -14.16 18.02 28.18
CA GLY A 468 -14.90 17.97 29.43
C GLY A 468 -14.69 19.29 30.15
N LYS A 469 -15.80 19.99 30.38
CA LYS A 469 -15.83 21.16 31.25
C LYS A 469 -15.35 20.82 32.65
#